data_AF-A0A1G0L2Y8-F1
#
_entry.id   AF-A0A1G0L2Y8-F1
#
_cell.length_a   1.000
_cell.length_b   1.000
_cell.length_c   1.000
_cell.angle_alpha   90.00
_cell.angle_beta   90.00
_cell.angle_gamma   90.00
#
_symmetry.space_group_name_H-M   'P 1'
#
loop_
_entity.id
_entity.type
_entity.pdbx_description
1 polymer ?
#
loop_
_entity_poly.entity_id
_entity_poly.type
_entity_poly.pdbx_seq_one_letter_code
_entity_poly.pdbx_strand_id
1 'polypeptide(L)'
;MVPHIVEPEVFVRAPTRARSPGLVVLLLLLAAALPVRLEAQIGRLRRVVGQAAQELPNPARLLQGTPPITTSLSDARWAVDTMDAFTPGEFTPLPSLERGPNGGFLLRAGAFAMQTQSYCLKAGTHGPGGGDGYIYAPPVGPMDDHVMSIVRNSVRHPEVDQHDVQVLLWAIIARAKFDQLPARLKATAALLLSPPQLATLNRGALDLVPGPLLDQALNNMPPLVQQVFRAEAQLRQMMTTADSRFEDMERVAVLAGAAPRDEHDRALPRGRWSLHPDGYYVRYLPSGYSSTRVEIWVPEGSRAVGREYDPATHIAVPGSTYRQRLIQSGRARGDG
;
A
#
# COMPACT_ATOMS: atom_id res chain seq x y z
N MET A 1 12.29 -63.76 10.79
CA MET A 1 12.01 -64.19 12.18
C MET A 1 11.37 -62.99 12.88
N VAL A 2 10.04 -62.99 13.02
CA VAL A 2 9.26 -62.03 13.82
C VAL A 2 9.38 -62.50 15.28
N PRO A 3 9.65 -61.64 16.28
CA PRO A 3 8.58 -60.94 17.03
C PRO A 3 9.08 -59.61 17.67
N HIS A 4 8.41 -58.83 18.53
CA HIS A 4 7.21 -58.95 19.37
C HIS A 4 6.71 -57.52 19.65
N ILE A 5 5.39 -57.36 19.69
CA ILE A 5 4.68 -56.22 20.26
C ILE A 5 4.82 -56.25 21.78
N VAL A 6 5.07 -55.10 22.41
CA VAL A 6 4.87 -54.86 23.85
C VAL A 6 4.34 -53.42 24.03
N GLU A 7 3.10 -53.28 24.49
CA GLU A 7 2.57 -52.06 25.13
C GLU A 7 3.23 -51.85 26.50
N PRO A 8 3.19 -50.64 27.08
CA PRO A 8 2.36 -50.54 28.29
C PRO A 8 1.65 -49.20 28.54
N GLU A 9 0.47 -49.37 29.15
CA GLU A 9 -0.14 -48.67 30.28
C GLU A 9 -0.23 -47.13 30.37
N VAL A 10 -1.50 -46.72 30.26
CA VAL A 10 -2.24 -45.65 30.92
C VAL A 10 -1.70 -45.19 32.28
N PHE A 11 -1.50 -43.87 32.41
CA PHE A 11 -1.61 -43.17 33.70
C PHE A 11 -2.44 -41.89 33.54
N VAL A 12 -3.56 -41.84 34.26
CA VAL A 12 -4.51 -40.72 34.31
C VAL A 12 -4.06 -39.71 35.39
N ARG A 13 -4.01 -38.41 35.06
CA ARG A 13 -4.29 -37.35 36.05
C ARG A 13 -4.68 -35.99 35.43
N ALA A 14 -5.91 -35.61 35.79
CA ALA A 14 -6.65 -34.33 35.87
C ALA A 14 -6.14 -33.01 35.21
N PRO A 15 -7.08 -32.17 34.71
CA PRO A 15 -6.81 -30.92 34.00
C PRO A 15 -6.60 -29.71 34.94
N THR A 16 -5.71 -28.78 34.55
CA THR A 16 -5.57 -27.47 35.19
C THR A 16 -6.20 -26.35 34.35
N ARG A 17 -6.85 -25.45 35.09
CA ARG A 17 -7.85 -24.46 34.72
C ARG A 17 -7.44 -23.41 33.67
N ALA A 18 -8.43 -23.08 32.84
CA ALA A 18 -8.53 -21.90 32.01
C ALA A 18 -8.49 -20.59 32.82
N ARG A 19 -7.85 -19.56 32.26
CA ARG A 19 -7.88 -18.18 32.74
C ARG A 19 -8.97 -17.42 32.00
N SER A 20 -9.96 -16.93 32.74
CA SER A 20 -11.03 -16.04 32.29
C SER A 20 -10.65 -14.56 32.49
N PRO A 21 -10.96 -13.65 31.56
CA PRO A 21 -10.73 -12.22 31.71
C PRO A 21 -11.99 -11.57 32.31
N GLY A 22 -11.98 -11.32 33.62
CA GLY A 22 -13.13 -10.74 34.33
C GLY A 22 -12.67 -9.89 35.51
N LEU A 23 -11.83 -8.89 35.27
CA LEU A 23 -11.30 -8.04 36.35
C LEU A 23 -10.89 -6.65 35.84
N VAL A 24 -11.80 -5.95 35.16
CA VAL A 24 -11.64 -4.51 34.85
C VAL A 24 -12.88 -3.68 35.24
N VAL A 25 -14.02 -4.30 35.57
CA VAL A 25 -15.28 -3.58 35.83
C VAL A 25 -15.52 -3.27 37.34
N LEU A 26 -14.71 -3.82 38.25
CA LEU A 26 -14.94 -3.69 39.71
C LEU A 26 -14.08 -2.62 40.41
N LEU A 27 -13.62 -1.58 39.70
CA LEU A 27 -12.87 -0.46 40.27
C LEU A 27 -13.61 0.89 40.22
N LEU A 28 -14.86 0.91 39.73
CA LEU A 28 -15.66 2.15 39.55
C LEU A 28 -16.78 2.35 40.60
N LEU A 29 -16.91 1.50 41.61
CA LEU A 29 -18.07 1.53 42.54
C LEU A 29 -17.75 1.55 44.04
N LEU A 30 -16.58 2.06 44.46
CA LEU A 30 -16.35 2.41 45.88
C LEU A 30 -15.70 3.80 46.00
N ALA A 31 -16.50 4.84 45.83
CA ALA A 31 -16.11 6.20 46.18
C ALA A 31 -17.33 7.00 46.66
N ALA A 32 -17.88 6.62 47.82
CA ALA A 32 -18.88 7.43 48.51
C ALA A 32 -18.89 7.16 50.02
N ALA A 33 -17.82 7.57 50.72
CA ALA A 33 -17.86 8.06 52.10
C ALA A 33 -16.43 8.37 52.57
N LEU A 34 -16.05 9.65 52.61
CA LEU A 34 -15.15 10.30 53.60
C LEU A 34 -14.85 11.76 53.13
N PRO A 35 -14.81 12.76 54.04
CA PRO A 35 -14.70 14.16 53.67
C PRO A 35 -13.24 14.62 53.51
N VAL A 36 -13.03 15.46 52.49
CA VAL A 36 -12.02 16.52 52.32
C VAL A 36 -10.61 16.31 52.91
N ARG A 37 -9.66 16.00 52.02
CA ARG A 37 -8.42 16.77 51.80
C ARG A 37 -8.04 16.70 50.31
N LEU A 38 -8.80 17.39 49.47
CA LEU A 38 -8.79 17.22 48.01
C LEU A 38 -8.14 18.40 47.25
N GLU A 39 -7.04 18.97 47.75
CA GLU A 39 -6.31 20.01 46.98
C GLU A 39 -4.90 19.56 46.56
N ALA A 40 -4.22 18.74 47.37
CA ALA A 40 -2.87 18.26 47.03
C ALA A 40 -2.86 17.07 46.05
N GLN A 41 -3.94 16.27 46.01
CA GLN A 41 -4.04 15.11 45.12
C GLN A 41 -4.60 15.45 43.73
N ILE A 42 -5.39 16.52 43.59
CA ILE A 42 -5.86 17.01 42.29
C ILE A 42 -4.70 17.57 41.46
N GLY A 43 -3.72 18.23 42.10
CA GLY A 43 -2.53 18.73 41.40
C GLY A 43 -1.68 17.61 40.81
N ARG A 44 -1.51 16.49 41.54
CA ARG A 44 -0.79 15.30 41.04
C ARG A 44 -1.61 14.52 40.01
N LEU A 45 -2.93 14.36 40.20
CA LEU A 45 -3.80 13.74 39.19
C LEU A 45 -3.89 14.58 37.91
N ARG A 46 -3.99 15.91 37.97
CA ARG A 46 -3.92 16.78 36.78
C ARG A 46 -2.58 16.70 36.08
N ARG A 47 -1.48 16.54 36.82
CA ARG A 47 -0.14 16.39 36.23
C ARG A 47 0.03 15.02 35.58
N VAL A 48 -0.47 13.95 36.21
CA VAL A 48 -0.45 12.59 35.66
C VAL A 48 -1.41 12.43 34.49
N VAL A 49 -2.61 13.02 34.55
CA VAL A 49 -3.56 13.07 33.42
C VAL A 49 -3.06 13.98 32.30
N GLY A 50 -2.40 15.10 32.62
CA GLY A 50 -1.77 15.99 31.65
C GLY A 50 -0.54 15.37 30.97
N GLN A 51 0.25 14.57 31.69
CA GLN A 51 1.38 13.80 31.15
C GLN A 51 0.90 12.59 30.35
N ALA A 52 -0.13 11.88 30.82
CA ALA A 52 -0.76 10.79 30.06
C ALA A 52 -1.47 11.31 28.79
N ALA A 53 -2.02 12.52 28.81
CA ALA A 53 -2.60 13.16 27.62
C ALA A 53 -1.56 13.61 26.58
N GLN A 54 -0.29 13.79 27.00
CA GLN A 54 0.84 14.02 26.09
C GLN A 54 1.41 12.72 25.50
N GLU A 55 1.13 11.57 26.12
CA GLU A 55 1.51 10.24 25.63
C GLU A 55 0.37 9.50 24.90
N LEU A 56 -0.83 10.07 24.84
CA LEU A 56 -1.88 9.53 23.97
C LEU A 56 -1.43 9.68 22.51
N PRO A 57 -1.44 8.60 21.70
CA PRO A 57 -1.17 8.71 20.28
C PRO A 57 -2.12 9.77 19.72
N ASN A 58 -1.57 10.73 18.96
CA ASN A 58 -2.30 11.84 18.36
C ASN A 58 -3.67 11.33 17.87
N PRO A 59 -4.81 11.89 18.30
CA PRO A 59 -6.13 11.40 17.90
C PRO A 59 -6.27 11.31 16.37
N ALA A 60 -5.53 12.12 15.62
CA ALA A 60 -5.36 11.99 14.17
C ALA A 60 -4.79 10.63 13.72
N ARG A 61 -3.76 10.10 14.39
CA ARG A 61 -3.16 8.78 14.12
C ARG A 61 -4.06 7.63 14.54
N LEU A 62 -4.82 7.79 15.63
CA LEU A 62 -5.82 6.81 16.05
C LEU A 62 -6.99 6.72 15.04
N LEU A 63 -7.43 7.87 14.52
CA LEU A 63 -8.50 7.93 13.51
C LEU A 63 -8.03 7.46 12.13
N GLN A 64 -6.77 7.71 11.78
CA GLN A 64 -6.21 7.28 10.50
C GLN A 64 -5.74 5.84 10.49
N GLY A 65 -5.36 5.23 11.62
CA GLY A 65 -4.69 3.93 11.63
C GLY A 65 -3.41 3.90 10.78
N THR A 66 -2.79 2.73 10.65
CA THR A 66 -1.68 2.53 9.70
C THR A 66 -2.24 2.47 8.27
N PRO A 67 -1.72 3.26 7.31
CA PRO A 67 -2.12 3.14 5.90
C PRO A 67 -1.88 1.73 5.35
N PRO A 68 -2.74 1.20 4.47
CA PRO A 68 -2.58 -0.12 3.86
C PRO A 68 -1.23 -0.31 3.13
N ILE A 69 -0.75 0.74 2.46
CA ILE A 69 0.57 0.81 1.82
C ILE A 69 1.30 2.04 2.34
N THR A 70 2.46 1.83 2.95
CA THR A 70 3.31 2.84 3.56
C THR A 70 4.56 3.18 2.75
N THR A 71 4.84 2.49 1.63
CA THR A 71 5.98 2.79 0.74
C THR A 71 6.08 4.26 0.43
N SER A 72 7.25 4.86 0.61
CA SER A 72 7.46 6.30 0.58
C SER A 72 8.78 6.67 -0.09
N LEU A 73 9.06 7.98 -0.23
CA LEU A 73 10.31 8.47 -0.80
C LEU A 73 11.54 8.02 0.02
N SER A 74 11.40 7.83 1.34
CA SER A 74 12.47 7.28 2.17
C SER A 74 12.76 5.80 1.92
N ASP A 75 11.85 5.07 1.27
CA ASP A 75 12.07 3.69 0.86
C ASP A 75 12.74 3.62 -0.52
N ALA A 76 12.72 4.71 -1.29
CA ALA A 76 13.29 4.81 -2.63
C ALA A 76 14.79 5.16 -2.60
N ARG A 77 15.59 4.20 -2.10
CA ARG A 77 17.00 4.38 -1.73
C ARG A 77 18.01 4.01 -2.81
N TRP A 78 17.57 3.38 -3.90
CA TRP A 78 18.46 2.79 -4.91
C TRP A 78 18.75 3.69 -6.10
N ALA A 79 18.53 5.00 -5.99
CA ALA A 79 18.79 5.93 -7.08
C ALA A 79 20.29 5.95 -7.45
N VAL A 80 20.59 6.00 -8.74
CA VAL A 80 21.96 6.06 -9.28
C VAL A 80 22.07 7.28 -10.20
N ASP A 81 22.65 8.36 -9.67
CA ASP A 81 22.83 9.64 -10.37
C ASP A 81 23.94 9.59 -11.43
N THR A 82 24.99 8.80 -11.22
CA THR A 82 26.08 8.60 -12.18
C THR A 82 25.62 8.03 -13.52
N MET A 83 24.39 7.50 -13.59
CA MET A 83 23.78 6.95 -14.79
C MET A 83 22.78 7.87 -15.47
N ASP A 84 22.60 9.12 -15.03
CA ASP A 84 21.62 10.02 -15.65
C ASP A 84 21.89 10.28 -17.14
N ALA A 85 23.17 10.30 -17.55
CA ALA A 85 23.57 10.42 -18.96
C ALA A 85 23.66 9.07 -19.69
N PHE A 86 23.48 7.96 -18.98
CA PHE A 86 23.57 6.63 -19.55
C PHE A 86 22.29 6.27 -20.30
N THR A 87 22.44 5.98 -21.59
CA THR A 87 21.40 5.40 -22.44
C THR A 87 21.94 4.08 -22.98
N PRO A 88 21.42 2.93 -22.53
CA PRO A 88 21.75 1.67 -23.18
C PRO A 88 21.16 1.74 -24.59
N GLY A 89 21.91 1.31 -25.61
CA GLY A 89 21.60 1.52 -27.04
C GLY A 89 20.15 1.17 -27.45
N GLU A 90 19.96 0.06 -28.15
CA GLU A 90 18.59 -0.34 -28.53
C GLU A 90 17.95 -1.19 -27.42
N PHE A 91 16.67 -0.89 -27.13
CA PHE A 91 15.87 -1.66 -26.19
C PHE A 91 15.15 -2.80 -26.90
N THR A 92 15.41 -4.02 -26.47
CA THR A 92 14.60 -5.18 -26.84
C THR A 92 13.23 -5.11 -26.13
N PRO A 93 12.11 -5.52 -26.75
CA PRO A 93 10.84 -5.59 -26.04
C PRO A 93 10.93 -6.52 -24.83
N LEU A 94 10.59 -6.03 -23.63
CA LEU A 94 10.57 -6.84 -22.41
C LEU A 94 9.65 -8.08 -22.54
N PRO A 95 8.49 -8.03 -23.24
CA PRO A 95 7.66 -9.20 -23.48
C PRO A 95 8.29 -10.31 -24.33
N SER A 96 9.44 -10.07 -24.96
CA SER A 96 10.20 -11.12 -25.66
C SER A 96 10.96 -12.04 -24.71
N LEU A 97 11.09 -11.67 -23.43
CA LEU A 97 11.68 -12.52 -22.41
C LEU A 97 10.71 -13.61 -21.98
N GLU A 98 11.26 -14.75 -21.55
CA GLU A 98 10.48 -15.82 -20.94
C GLU A 98 9.77 -15.32 -19.67
N ARG A 99 8.54 -15.79 -19.46
CA ARG A 99 7.78 -15.45 -18.25
C ARG A 99 8.25 -16.28 -17.06
N GLY A 100 8.40 -15.63 -15.92
CA GLY A 100 8.65 -16.34 -14.66
C GLY A 100 7.36 -16.86 -14.01
N PRO A 101 7.48 -17.61 -12.90
CA PRO A 101 6.34 -18.20 -12.19
C PRO A 101 5.38 -17.14 -11.63
N ASN A 102 5.83 -15.92 -11.36
CA ASN A 102 4.98 -14.82 -10.91
C ASN A 102 4.34 -14.04 -12.07
N GLY A 103 4.57 -14.44 -13.32
CA GLY A 103 4.12 -13.69 -14.50
C GLY A 103 5.01 -12.48 -14.83
N GLY A 104 6.14 -12.35 -14.14
CA GLY A 104 7.23 -11.43 -14.47
C GLY A 104 8.06 -11.93 -15.65
N PHE A 105 9.30 -11.45 -15.76
CA PHE A 105 10.18 -11.71 -16.90
C PHE A 105 11.53 -12.23 -16.44
N LEU A 106 11.98 -13.37 -16.98
CA LEU A 106 13.31 -13.91 -16.70
C LEU A 106 14.37 -13.08 -17.40
N LEU A 107 15.20 -12.41 -16.61
CA LEU A 107 16.20 -11.48 -17.10
C LEU A 107 17.39 -12.20 -17.75
N ARG A 108 17.94 -11.58 -18.79
CA ARG A 108 19.23 -11.91 -19.41
C ARG A 108 20.00 -10.61 -19.61
N ALA A 109 21.30 -10.69 -19.90
CA ALA A 109 22.10 -9.50 -20.21
C ALA A 109 21.50 -8.74 -21.40
N GLY A 110 21.51 -7.40 -21.33
CA GLY A 110 20.95 -6.52 -22.36
C GLY A 110 20.03 -5.43 -21.82
N ALA A 111 19.40 -4.70 -22.73
CA ALA A 111 18.48 -3.61 -22.42
C ALA A 111 17.06 -3.97 -22.88
N PHE A 112 16.08 -3.81 -22.00
CA PHE A 112 14.69 -4.19 -22.23
C PHE A 112 13.72 -3.06 -21.89
N ALA A 113 12.63 -2.95 -22.64
CA ALA A 113 11.60 -1.96 -22.36
C ALA A 113 10.18 -2.48 -22.61
N MET A 114 9.22 -1.97 -21.84
CA MET A 114 7.79 -2.18 -22.06
C MET A 114 7.00 -0.97 -21.61
N GLN A 115 5.97 -0.63 -22.37
CA GLN A 115 4.91 0.25 -21.87
C GLN A 115 3.98 -0.60 -21.01
N THR A 116 4.10 -0.51 -19.70
CA THR A 116 3.33 -1.33 -18.76
C THR A 116 2.01 -0.65 -18.42
N GLN A 117 1.00 -1.45 -18.08
CA GLN A 117 -0.08 -0.94 -17.25
C GLN A 117 0.49 -0.59 -15.86
N SER A 118 0.09 0.57 -15.33
CA SER A 118 0.46 1.01 -13.99
C SER A 118 -0.75 1.52 -13.23
N TYR A 119 -0.62 1.63 -11.91
CA TYR A 119 -1.74 1.91 -11.01
C TYR A 119 -1.32 2.87 -9.90
N CYS A 120 -2.19 3.83 -9.62
CA CYS A 120 -2.02 4.78 -8.54
C CYS A 120 -2.24 4.11 -7.17
N LEU A 121 -1.24 4.24 -6.28
CA LEU A 121 -1.28 3.80 -4.89
C LEU A 121 -1.42 4.95 -3.87
N LYS A 122 -1.80 6.14 -4.31
CA LYS A 122 -1.95 7.31 -3.44
C LYS A 122 -3.08 8.22 -3.93
N ALA A 123 -4.29 7.93 -3.49
CA ALA A 123 -5.46 8.74 -3.81
C ALA A 123 -5.32 10.17 -3.26
N GLY A 124 -5.96 11.13 -3.93
CA GLY A 124 -5.91 12.54 -3.56
C GLY A 124 -4.55 13.18 -3.80
N THR A 125 -3.77 12.69 -4.76
CA THR A 125 -2.48 13.31 -5.14
C THR A 125 -2.36 13.48 -6.64
N HIS A 126 -1.41 14.30 -7.07
CA HIS A 126 -1.24 14.63 -8.48
C HIS A 126 -0.67 13.45 -9.25
N GLY A 127 -1.18 13.25 -10.46
CA GLY A 127 -0.59 12.29 -11.39
C GLY A 127 0.87 12.64 -11.75
N PRO A 128 1.55 11.76 -12.50
CA PRO A 128 2.90 12.03 -12.98
C PRO A 128 2.98 13.33 -13.80
N GLY A 129 4.04 14.12 -13.57
CA GLY A 129 4.32 15.35 -14.30
C GLY A 129 5.47 15.18 -15.29
N GLY A 130 5.56 16.09 -16.27
CA GLY A 130 6.54 16.00 -17.36
C GLY A 130 8.02 15.99 -16.93
N GLY A 131 8.34 16.43 -15.70
CA GLY A 131 9.72 16.62 -15.23
C GLY A 131 10.13 15.81 -13.99
N ASP A 132 9.24 15.03 -13.39
CA ASP A 132 9.55 14.33 -12.14
C ASP A 132 10.25 12.99 -12.39
N GLY A 133 11.37 12.78 -11.70
CA GLY A 133 12.02 11.47 -11.60
C GLY A 133 11.28 10.53 -10.66
N TYR A 134 11.28 9.25 -11.04
CA TYR A 134 10.70 8.16 -10.27
C TYR A 134 11.78 7.13 -9.95
N ILE A 135 11.81 6.66 -8.71
CA ILE A 135 12.82 5.73 -8.20
C ILE A 135 12.13 4.48 -7.65
N TYR A 136 12.80 3.34 -7.83
CA TYR A 136 12.34 2.08 -7.30
C TYR A 136 12.26 2.11 -5.77
N ALA A 137 11.14 1.64 -5.23
CA ALA A 137 11.00 1.19 -3.86
C ALA A 137 10.17 -0.10 -3.80
N PRO A 138 10.41 -0.98 -2.81
CA PRO A 138 9.56 -2.14 -2.59
C PRO A 138 8.21 -1.72 -2.00
N PRO A 139 7.15 -2.51 -2.24
CA PRO A 139 5.93 -2.49 -1.44
C PRO A 139 6.24 -2.70 0.04
N VAL A 140 5.66 -1.86 0.88
CA VAL A 140 5.72 -1.92 2.34
C VAL A 140 4.35 -1.53 2.85
N GLY A 141 3.81 -2.28 3.80
CA GLY A 141 2.61 -1.92 4.55
C GLY A 141 1.77 -3.14 4.91
N PRO A 142 0.71 -2.99 5.71
CA PRO A 142 -0.11 -4.14 6.13
C PRO A 142 -0.84 -4.88 4.99
N MET A 143 -0.98 -4.27 3.81
CA MET A 143 -1.68 -4.83 2.64
C MET A 143 -0.79 -4.88 1.40
N ASP A 144 0.53 -4.88 1.56
CA ASP A 144 1.50 -5.00 0.45
C ASP A 144 1.28 -6.30 -0.34
N ASP A 145 1.17 -7.44 0.33
CA ASP A 145 0.91 -8.74 -0.30
C ASP A 145 -0.37 -8.75 -1.14
N HIS A 146 -1.44 -8.07 -0.70
CA HIS A 146 -2.70 -7.96 -1.45
C HIS A 146 -2.54 -7.13 -2.70
N VAL A 147 -1.92 -5.95 -2.57
CA VAL A 147 -1.67 -5.04 -3.69
C VAL A 147 -0.77 -5.70 -4.72
N MET A 148 0.29 -6.40 -4.29
CA MET A 148 1.16 -7.19 -5.14
C MET A 148 0.38 -8.31 -5.85
N SER A 149 -0.42 -9.07 -5.11
CA SER A 149 -1.20 -10.19 -5.67
C SER A 149 -2.20 -9.72 -6.73
N ILE A 150 -2.86 -8.58 -6.51
CA ILE A 150 -3.81 -8.01 -7.48
C ILE A 150 -3.14 -7.74 -8.82
N VAL A 151 -2.04 -6.99 -8.83
CA VAL A 151 -1.38 -6.62 -10.09
C VAL A 151 -0.65 -7.81 -10.72
N ARG A 152 -0.11 -8.72 -9.91
CA ARG A 152 0.54 -9.95 -10.37
C ARG A 152 -0.47 -10.88 -11.06
N ASN A 153 -1.58 -11.16 -10.39
CA ASN A 153 -2.61 -12.06 -10.91
C ASN A 153 -3.36 -11.46 -12.11
N SER A 154 -3.41 -10.13 -12.23
CA SER A 154 -3.98 -9.48 -13.42
C SER A 154 -3.33 -9.93 -14.73
N VAL A 155 -2.07 -10.36 -14.71
CA VAL A 155 -1.35 -10.88 -15.89
C VAL A 155 -2.02 -12.15 -16.44
N ARG A 156 -2.59 -12.98 -15.56
CA ARG A 156 -3.30 -14.22 -15.94
C ARG A 156 -4.79 -14.01 -16.19
N HIS A 157 -5.28 -12.80 -15.94
CA HIS A 157 -6.66 -12.39 -16.10
C HIS A 157 -6.76 -11.14 -16.99
N PRO A 158 -6.32 -11.22 -18.27
CA PRO A 158 -6.35 -10.09 -19.19
C PRO A 158 -7.78 -9.56 -19.44
N GLU A 159 -8.80 -10.39 -19.23
CA GLU A 159 -10.21 -10.02 -19.29
C GLU A 159 -10.64 -9.01 -18.22
N VAL A 160 -9.85 -8.86 -17.14
CA VAL A 160 -10.10 -7.83 -16.13
C VAL A 160 -9.60 -6.49 -16.65
N ASP A 161 -10.53 -5.55 -16.79
CA ASP A 161 -10.25 -4.18 -17.22
C ASP A 161 -9.30 -3.47 -16.24
N GLN A 162 -8.36 -2.67 -16.78
CA GLN A 162 -7.39 -1.94 -15.95
C GLN A 162 -8.07 -1.00 -14.94
N HIS A 163 -9.21 -0.41 -15.28
CA HIS A 163 -10.00 0.42 -14.39
C HIS A 163 -10.53 -0.38 -13.19
N ASP A 164 -10.93 -1.64 -13.37
CA ASP A 164 -11.35 -2.48 -12.23
C ASP A 164 -10.20 -2.78 -11.28
N VAL A 165 -9.03 -3.07 -11.82
CA VAL A 165 -7.82 -3.27 -11.01
C VAL A 165 -7.51 -1.97 -10.24
N GLN A 166 -7.59 -0.82 -10.88
CA GLN A 166 -7.36 0.48 -10.25
C GLN A 166 -8.37 0.78 -9.13
N VAL A 167 -9.66 0.55 -9.36
CA VAL A 167 -10.71 0.81 -8.36
C VAL A 167 -10.58 -0.17 -7.20
N LEU A 168 -10.25 -1.43 -7.45
CA LEU A 168 -9.99 -2.40 -6.39
C LEU A 168 -8.79 -2.00 -5.51
N LEU A 169 -7.70 -1.52 -6.13
CA LEU A 169 -6.54 -0.99 -5.38
C LEU A 169 -6.95 0.23 -4.54
N TRP A 170 -7.72 1.16 -5.10
CA TRP A 170 -8.25 2.30 -4.35
C TRP A 170 -9.20 1.88 -3.22
N ALA A 171 -10.00 0.82 -3.39
CA ALA A 171 -10.85 0.29 -2.32
C ALA A 171 -10.02 -0.19 -1.13
N ILE A 172 -8.88 -0.86 -1.38
CA ILE A 172 -7.94 -1.26 -0.34
C ILE A 172 -7.31 -0.04 0.32
N ILE A 173 -6.75 0.89 -0.45
CA ILE A 173 -6.06 2.10 0.04
C ILE A 173 -7.00 2.94 0.90
N ALA A 174 -8.21 3.17 0.40
CA ALA A 174 -9.23 3.94 1.08
C ALA A 174 -9.87 3.16 2.24
N ARG A 175 -9.58 1.86 2.41
CA ARG A 175 -10.19 0.97 3.42
C ARG A 175 -11.70 0.93 3.34
N ALA A 176 -12.20 0.81 2.11
CA ALA A 176 -13.61 0.61 1.84
C ALA A 176 -14.09 -0.72 2.44
N LYS A 177 -15.34 -0.76 2.85
CA LYS A 177 -16.02 -1.98 3.27
C LYS A 177 -16.26 -2.89 2.07
N PHE A 178 -15.53 -4.00 2.02
CA PHE A 178 -15.53 -4.90 0.87
C PHE A 178 -16.89 -5.58 0.68
N ASP A 179 -17.61 -5.85 1.76
CA ASP A 179 -18.98 -6.37 1.73
C ASP A 179 -20.01 -5.38 1.15
N GLN A 180 -19.68 -4.09 1.09
CA GLN A 180 -20.51 -3.03 0.50
C GLN A 180 -20.12 -2.68 -0.95
N LEU A 181 -19.04 -3.25 -1.48
CA LEU A 181 -18.65 -3.01 -2.87
C LEU A 181 -19.68 -3.60 -3.86
N PRO A 182 -19.80 -3.04 -5.08
CA PRO A 182 -20.62 -3.60 -6.14
C PRO A 182 -20.16 -5.01 -6.53
N ALA A 183 -21.10 -5.83 -6.99
CA ALA A 183 -20.87 -7.23 -7.33
C ALA A 183 -19.71 -7.43 -8.33
N ARG A 184 -19.58 -6.51 -9.29
CA ARG A 184 -18.47 -6.50 -10.25
C ARG A 184 -17.10 -6.44 -9.57
N LEU A 185 -16.88 -5.49 -8.65
CA LEU A 185 -15.60 -5.37 -7.95
C LEU A 185 -15.33 -6.54 -7.01
N LYS A 186 -16.37 -7.10 -6.39
CA LYS A 186 -16.24 -8.33 -5.59
C LYS A 186 -15.80 -9.52 -6.45
N ALA A 187 -16.36 -9.66 -7.65
CA ALA A 187 -15.97 -10.69 -8.60
C ALA A 187 -14.52 -10.49 -9.08
N THR A 188 -14.12 -9.25 -9.41
CA THR A 188 -12.72 -8.93 -9.74
C THR A 188 -11.77 -9.32 -8.61
N ALA A 189 -12.09 -8.97 -7.36
CA ALA A 189 -11.23 -9.37 -6.24
C ALA A 189 -11.22 -10.89 -6.02
N ALA A 190 -12.34 -11.58 -6.23
CA ALA A 190 -12.38 -13.04 -6.15
C ALA A 190 -11.53 -13.74 -7.21
N LEU A 191 -11.33 -13.12 -8.38
CA LEU A 191 -10.40 -13.59 -9.40
C LEU A 191 -8.94 -13.30 -9.04
N LEU A 192 -8.66 -12.13 -8.47
CA LEU A 192 -7.29 -11.64 -8.29
C LEU A 192 -6.68 -11.92 -6.91
N LEU A 193 -7.47 -12.30 -5.91
CA LEU A 193 -7.02 -12.54 -4.54
C LEU A 193 -7.35 -13.96 -4.07
N SER A 194 -6.51 -14.49 -3.20
CA SER A 194 -6.76 -15.78 -2.54
C SER A 194 -7.88 -15.67 -1.48
N PRO A 195 -8.56 -16.77 -1.12
CA PRO A 195 -9.57 -16.76 -0.06
C PRO A 195 -9.08 -16.21 1.29
N PRO A 196 -7.86 -16.54 1.78
CA PRO A 196 -7.31 -15.93 2.99
C PRO A 196 -7.14 -14.40 2.86
N GLN A 197 -6.72 -13.92 1.69
CA GLN A 197 -6.59 -12.47 1.45
C GLN A 197 -7.96 -11.79 1.45
N LEU A 198 -8.97 -12.35 0.77
CA LEU A 198 -10.33 -11.82 0.78
C LEU A 198 -10.90 -11.71 2.21
N ALA A 199 -10.67 -12.72 3.05
CA ALA A 199 -11.12 -12.75 4.44
C ALA A 199 -10.46 -11.69 5.35
N THR A 200 -9.40 -11.03 4.89
CA THR A 200 -8.73 -9.95 5.63
C THR A 200 -9.18 -8.55 5.23
N LEU A 201 -9.80 -8.38 4.04
CA LEU A 201 -10.10 -7.06 3.47
C LEU A 201 -11.01 -6.21 4.37
N ASN A 202 -11.96 -6.84 5.06
CA ASN A 202 -12.87 -6.13 5.98
C ASN A 202 -12.28 -5.84 7.38
N ARG A 203 -11.16 -6.48 7.77
CA ARG A 203 -10.64 -6.35 9.15
C ARG A 203 -10.10 -4.96 9.48
N GLY A 204 -9.71 -4.20 8.46
CA GLY A 204 -9.21 -2.83 8.59
C GLY A 204 -10.12 -1.79 7.95
N ALA A 205 -11.36 -2.16 7.59
CA ALA A 205 -12.29 -1.23 6.97
C ALA A 205 -12.66 -0.11 7.95
N LEU A 206 -12.73 1.12 7.44
CA LEU A 206 -13.11 2.27 8.24
C LEU A 206 -14.60 2.58 8.03
N ASP A 207 -15.32 2.71 9.14
CA ASP A 207 -16.65 3.29 9.15
C ASP A 207 -16.62 4.77 8.73
N LEU A 208 -17.77 5.26 8.26
CA LEU A 208 -17.95 6.68 8.03
C LEU A 208 -17.85 7.41 9.37
N VAL A 209 -16.83 8.27 9.51
CA VAL A 209 -16.62 9.09 10.70
C VAL A 209 -17.57 10.30 10.64
N PRO A 210 -18.32 10.61 11.71
CA PRO A 210 -19.19 11.80 11.76
C PRO A 210 -18.42 13.11 11.53
N GLY A 211 -19.00 14.02 10.75
CA GLY A 211 -18.37 15.26 10.27
C GLY A 211 -17.69 16.14 11.33
N PRO A 212 -18.35 16.49 12.46
CA PRO A 212 -17.80 17.49 13.40
C PRO A 212 -16.49 17.06 14.09
N LEU A 213 -16.36 15.79 14.47
CA LEU A 213 -15.14 15.24 15.06
C LEU A 213 -14.05 15.08 14.01
N LEU A 214 -14.44 14.73 12.79
CA LEU A 214 -13.52 14.59 11.68
C LEU A 214 -12.90 15.95 11.29
N ASP A 215 -13.70 17.01 11.19
CA ASP A 215 -13.21 18.34 10.80
C ASP A 215 -12.21 18.90 11.82
N GLN A 216 -12.45 18.72 13.13
CA GLN A 216 -11.50 19.11 14.16
C GLN A 216 -10.18 18.33 14.08
N ALA A 217 -10.24 17.03 13.81
CA ALA A 217 -9.04 16.21 13.63
C ALA A 217 -8.26 16.60 12.38
N LEU A 218 -8.96 16.85 11.26
CA LEU A 218 -8.34 17.22 9.98
C LEU A 218 -7.66 18.58 10.04
N ASN A 219 -8.27 19.58 10.67
CA ASN A 219 -7.73 20.95 10.72
C ASN A 219 -6.35 21.04 11.39
N ASN A 220 -5.97 20.04 12.20
CA ASN A 220 -4.67 19.96 12.87
C ASN A 220 -3.62 19.11 12.11
N MET A 221 -3.97 18.54 10.95
CA MET A 221 -3.07 17.72 10.15
C MET A 221 -2.34 18.54 9.07
N PRO A 222 -1.16 18.10 8.59
CA PRO A 222 -0.51 18.72 7.44
C PRO A 222 -1.41 18.74 6.19
N PRO A 223 -1.32 19.75 5.29
CA PRO A 223 -2.21 19.87 4.13
C PRO A 223 -2.28 18.63 3.24
N LEU A 224 -1.14 18.02 2.91
CA LEU A 224 -1.10 16.77 2.13
C LEU A 224 -1.86 15.63 2.82
N VAL A 225 -1.74 15.52 4.13
CA VAL A 225 -2.44 14.47 4.91
C VAL A 225 -3.95 14.71 4.90
N GLN A 226 -4.38 15.96 5.07
CA GLN A 226 -5.80 16.31 4.96
C GLN A 226 -6.36 15.98 3.58
N GLN A 227 -5.63 16.33 2.52
CA GLN A 227 -6.02 16.11 1.13
C GLN A 227 -6.19 14.62 0.83
N VAL A 228 -5.19 13.79 1.18
CA VAL A 228 -5.25 12.33 1.01
C VAL A 228 -6.42 11.76 1.80
N PHE A 229 -6.60 12.16 3.06
CA PHE A 229 -7.69 11.65 3.88
C PHE A 229 -9.06 11.98 3.30
N ARG A 230 -9.29 13.22 2.88
CA ARG A 230 -10.56 13.66 2.26
C ARG A 230 -10.84 12.87 0.99
N ALA A 231 -9.83 12.68 0.14
CA ALA A 231 -9.96 11.91 -1.09
C ALA A 231 -10.29 10.43 -0.82
N GLU A 232 -9.61 9.79 0.14
CA GLU A 232 -9.93 8.41 0.54
C GLU A 232 -11.35 8.28 1.11
N ALA A 233 -11.79 9.23 1.95
CA ALA A 233 -13.14 9.25 2.49
C ALA A 233 -14.20 9.39 1.39
N GLN A 234 -13.97 10.29 0.44
CA GLN A 234 -14.85 10.48 -0.71
C GLN A 234 -14.88 9.24 -1.61
N LEU A 235 -13.73 8.62 -1.89
CA LEU A 235 -13.66 7.36 -2.65
C LEU A 235 -14.44 6.23 -1.97
N ARG A 236 -14.31 6.06 -0.64
CA ARG A 236 -15.10 5.07 0.10
C ARG A 236 -16.59 5.28 -0.12
N GLN A 237 -17.07 6.53 -0.04
CA GLN A 237 -18.47 6.85 -0.27
C GLN A 237 -18.92 6.57 -1.70
N MET A 238 -18.07 6.89 -2.69
CA MET A 238 -18.39 6.67 -4.10
C MET A 238 -18.48 5.18 -4.43
N MET A 239 -17.58 4.36 -3.90
CA MET A 239 -17.56 2.91 -4.16
C MET A 239 -18.76 2.15 -3.59
N THR A 240 -19.44 2.70 -2.58
CA THR A 240 -20.68 2.12 -2.02
C THR A 240 -21.94 2.72 -2.63
N THR A 241 -21.80 3.76 -3.47
CA THR A 241 -22.91 4.40 -4.18
C THR A 241 -23.06 3.76 -5.56
N ALA A 242 -24.26 3.26 -5.88
CA ALA A 242 -24.51 2.38 -7.03
C ALA A 242 -24.17 2.97 -8.40
N ASP A 243 -24.20 4.30 -8.56
CA ASP A 243 -24.05 4.98 -9.86
C ASP A 243 -22.70 5.69 -10.06
N SER A 244 -21.74 5.55 -9.14
CA SER A 244 -20.44 6.21 -9.27
C SER A 244 -19.64 5.64 -10.45
N ARG A 245 -19.26 6.50 -11.39
CA ARG A 245 -18.46 6.10 -12.55
C ARG A 245 -16.97 6.12 -12.24
N PHE A 246 -16.20 5.42 -13.07
CA PHE A 246 -14.74 5.40 -12.95
C PHE A 246 -14.15 6.81 -13.00
N GLU A 247 -14.60 7.63 -13.96
CA GLU A 247 -14.10 8.97 -14.20
C GLU A 247 -14.39 9.90 -13.01
N ASP A 248 -15.48 9.65 -12.29
CA ASP A 248 -15.82 10.41 -11.09
C ASP A 248 -14.85 10.08 -9.95
N MET A 249 -14.56 8.79 -9.76
CA MET A 249 -13.57 8.33 -8.78
C MET A 249 -12.16 8.80 -9.15
N GLU A 250 -11.80 8.75 -10.43
CA GLU A 250 -10.51 9.20 -10.94
C GLU A 250 -10.25 10.67 -10.63
N ARG A 251 -11.24 11.56 -10.82
CA ARG A 251 -11.09 13.00 -10.49
C ARG A 251 -10.79 13.26 -9.01
N VAL A 252 -11.26 12.38 -8.13
CA VAL A 252 -10.98 12.47 -6.68
C VAL A 252 -9.61 11.86 -6.35
N ALA A 253 -9.28 10.73 -6.97
CA ALA A 253 -8.06 10.00 -6.69
C ALA A 253 -6.81 10.64 -7.32
N VAL A 254 -6.96 11.26 -8.48
CA VAL A 254 -5.86 11.77 -9.33
C VAL A 254 -6.10 13.25 -9.58
N LEU A 255 -5.35 14.09 -8.87
CA LEU A 255 -5.48 15.53 -8.99
C LEU A 255 -4.82 16.03 -10.28
N ALA A 256 -5.55 16.86 -11.02
CA ALA A 256 -5.04 17.57 -12.18
C ALA A 256 -4.21 18.79 -11.76
N GLY A 257 -3.41 19.32 -12.70
CA GLY A 257 -2.63 20.52 -12.51
C GLY A 257 -1.25 20.28 -11.88
N ALA A 258 -0.52 21.38 -11.64
CA ALA A 258 0.82 21.35 -11.08
C ALA A 258 0.76 20.94 -9.61
N ALA A 259 1.57 19.94 -9.24
CA ALA A 259 1.75 19.55 -7.85
C ALA A 259 2.47 20.67 -7.09
N PRO A 260 2.02 21.00 -5.87
CA PRO A 260 2.82 21.84 -4.96
C PRO A 260 4.19 21.22 -4.71
N ARG A 261 5.18 22.06 -4.44
CA ARG A 261 6.46 21.62 -3.90
C ARG A 261 6.51 21.86 -2.40
N ASP A 262 7.11 20.94 -1.67
CA ASP A 262 7.41 21.11 -0.26
C ASP A 262 8.89 20.82 0.05
N GLU A 263 9.30 21.03 1.31
CA GLU A 263 10.67 20.81 1.78
C GLU A 263 11.09 19.33 1.81
N HIS A 264 10.13 18.40 1.70
CA HIS A 264 10.36 16.96 1.69
C HIS A 264 10.53 16.41 0.26
N ASP A 265 10.35 17.25 -0.75
CA ASP A 265 10.62 16.92 -2.14
C ASP A 265 12.13 16.74 -2.37
N ARG A 266 12.47 15.73 -3.18
CA ARG A 266 13.82 15.47 -3.68
C ARG A 266 13.88 15.82 -5.16
N ALA A 267 14.83 16.68 -5.53
CA ALA A 267 15.13 16.97 -6.93
C ALA A 267 15.60 15.69 -7.64
N LEU A 268 14.73 15.13 -8.47
CA LEU A 268 15.00 13.92 -9.25
C LEU A 268 14.70 14.22 -10.73
N PRO A 269 15.69 14.12 -11.62
CA PRO A 269 15.46 14.24 -13.04
C PRO A 269 14.65 13.04 -13.54
N ARG A 270 13.86 13.31 -14.56
CA ARG A 270 13.12 12.29 -15.31
C ARG A 270 14.08 11.20 -15.79
N GLY A 271 13.66 9.94 -15.63
CA GLY A 271 14.41 8.79 -16.13
C GLY A 271 15.65 8.42 -15.31
N ARG A 272 15.77 8.90 -14.06
CA ARG A 272 16.84 8.43 -13.18
C ARG A 272 16.78 6.91 -12.97
N TRP A 273 17.93 6.26 -13.11
CA TRP A 273 18.09 4.84 -12.89
C TRP A 273 18.06 4.48 -11.40
N SER A 274 17.54 3.29 -11.12
CA SER A 274 17.62 2.64 -9.81
C SER A 274 18.38 1.33 -9.95
N LEU A 275 19.35 1.06 -9.06
CA LEU A 275 20.03 -0.23 -9.00
C LEU A 275 19.24 -1.21 -8.11
N HIS A 276 18.54 -2.14 -8.74
CA HIS A 276 17.80 -3.17 -8.01
C HIS A 276 18.77 -4.08 -7.23
N PRO A 277 18.42 -4.54 -6.00
CA PRO A 277 19.25 -5.48 -5.25
C PRO A 277 19.66 -6.73 -6.01
N ASP A 278 18.86 -7.21 -6.97
CA ASP A 278 19.25 -8.35 -7.82
C ASP A 278 20.35 -8.04 -8.86
N GLY A 279 20.83 -6.81 -8.98
CA GLY A 279 21.98 -6.44 -9.81
C GLY A 279 21.65 -5.96 -11.22
N TYR A 280 20.41 -5.58 -11.48
CA TYR A 280 20.00 -4.90 -12.71
C TYR A 280 19.57 -3.47 -12.41
N TYR A 281 19.53 -2.63 -13.44
CA TYR A 281 19.08 -1.25 -13.36
C TYR A 281 17.68 -1.14 -13.92
N VAL A 282 16.84 -0.34 -13.28
CA VAL A 282 15.46 -0.07 -13.70
C VAL A 282 15.15 1.41 -13.61
N ARG A 283 14.42 1.95 -14.58
CA ARG A 283 13.86 3.30 -14.51
C ARG A 283 12.42 3.34 -15.01
N TYR A 284 11.70 4.36 -14.58
CA TYR A 284 10.29 4.54 -14.83
C TYR A 284 10.04 5.88 -15.53
N LEU A 285 9.36 5.83 -16.67
CA LEU A 285 8.96 7.00 -17.45
C LEU A 285 7.43 6.99 -17.62
N PRO A 286 6.68 7.42 -16.59
CA PRO A 286 5.22 7.51 -16.70
C PRO A 286 4.78 8.58 -17.71
N SER A 287 3.80 8.23 -18.54
CA SER A 287 3.04 9.20 -19.36
C SER A 287 1.70 9.60 -18.73
N GLY A 288 1.29 8.83 -17.72
CA GLY A 288 0.15 9.06 -16.83
C GLY A 288 0.23 8.01 -15.72
N TYR A 289 -0.68 8.06 -14.75
CA TYR A 289 -0.65 7.06 -13.68
C TYR A 289 -1.00 5.65 -14.17
N SER A 290 -1.78 5.56 -15.26
CA SER A 290 -2.25 4.32 -15.86
C SER A 290 -1.25 3.69 -16.85
N SER A 291 -0.17 4.38 -17.19
CA SER A 291 0.79 3.90 -18.20
C SER A 291 2.21 4.35 -17.89
N THR A 292 3.10 3.38 -17.67
CA THR A 292 4.51 3.63 -17.35
C THR A 292 5.41 2.89 -18.32
N ARG A 293 6.30 3.60 -19.00
CA ARG A 293 7.39 2.93 -19.72
C ARG A 293 8.43 2.50 -18.69
N VAL A 294 8.58 1.20 -18.54
CA VAL A 294 9.64 0.60 -17.73
C VAL A 294 10.80 0.27 -18.66
N GLU A 295 12.00 0.67 -18.26
CA GLU A 295 13.24 0.30 -18.93
C GLU A 295 14.15 -0.41 -17.95
N ILE A 296 14.77 -1.49 -18.39
CA ILE A 296 15.65 -2.35 -17.62
C ILE A 296 16.97 -2.48 -18.36
N TRP A 297 18.07 -2.37 -17.65
CA TRP A 297 19.39 -2.71 -18.16
C TRP A 297 20.06 -3.73 -17.25
N VAL A 298 20.47 -4.85 -17.84
CA VAL A 298 21.16 -5.94 -17.18
C VAL A 298 22.60 -5.98 -17.71
N PRO A 299 23.60 -5.60 -16.90
CA PRO A 299 25.00 -5.70 -17.30
C PRO A 299 25.40 -7.14 -17.64
N GLU A 300 26.39 -7.29 -18.52
CA GLU A 300 27.03 -8.58 -18.74
C GLU A 300 27.65 -9.12 -17.45
N GLY A 301 27.50 -10.42 -17.19
CA GLY A 301 27.94 -11.04 -15.93
C GLY A 301 27.13 -10.65 -14.69
N SER A 302 26.04 -9.89 -14.83
CA SER A 302 25.18 -9.54 -13.69
C SER A 302 24.55 -10.77 -13.05
N ARG A 303 24.47 -10.77 -11.71
CA ARG A 303 23.75 -11.78 -10.92
C ARG A 303 22.23 -11.78 -11.14
N ALA A 304 21.70 -10.80 -11.89
CA ALA A 304 20.31 -10.72 -12.28
C ALA A 304 19.95 -11.72 -13.39
N VAL A 305 20.93 -12.22 -14.15
CA VAL A 305 20.68 -13.19 -15.22
C VAL A 305 20.02 -14.45 -14.64
N GLY A 306 18.90 -14.86 -15.23
CA GLY A 306 18.05 -15.96 -14.77
C GLY A 306 17.11 -15.62 -13.62
N ARG A 307 17.17 -14.40 -13.05
CA ARG A 307 16.20 -13.93 -12.04
C ARG A 307 14.98 -13.33 -12.70
N GLU A 308 13.85 -13.45 -12.03
CA GLU A 308 12.59 -12.84 -12.48
C GLU A 308 12.56 -11.36 -12.08
N TYR A 309 12.36 -10.48 -13.06
CA TYR A 309 11.81 -9.14 -12.81
C TYR A 309 10.29 -9.26 -12.68
N ASP A 310 9.78 -9.04 -11.47
CA ASP A 310 8.35 -8.98 -11.20
C ASP A 310 7.91 -7.53 -11.01
N PRO A 311 7.18 -6.92 -11.98
CA PRO A 311 6.69 -5.55 -11.84
C PRO A 311 5.83 -5.31 -10.60
N ALA A 312 5.20 -6.35 -10.04
CA ALA A 312 4.37 -6.24 -8.84
C ALA A 312 5.18 -5.89 -7.58
N THR A 313 6.47 -6.23 -7.54
CA THR A 313 7.36 -5.89 -6.41
C THR A 313 8.00 -4.51 -6.56
N HIS A 314 7.58 -3.73 -7.57
CA HIS A 314 8.14 -2.43 -7.90
C HIS A 314 7.10 -1.32 -7.72
N ILE A 315 7.38 -0.40 -6.81
CA ILE A 315 6.69 0.88 -6.74
C ILE A 315 7.65 1.94 -7.26
N ALA A 316 7.22 2.61 -8.34
CA ALA A 316 7.83 3.82 -8.83
C ALA A 316 7.39 4.97 -7.89
N VAL A 317 8.33 5.46 -7.09
CA VAL A 317 8.10 6.54 -6.14
C VAL A 317 8.62 7.86 -6.72
N PRO A 318 7.77 8.90 -6.82
CA PRO A 318 8.18 10.20 -7.33
C PRO A 318 9.11 10.91 -6.34
N GLY A 319 9.94 11.82 -6.86
CA GLY A 319 10.70 12.76 -6.04
C GLY A 319 9.86 13.75 -5.25
N SER A 320 8.57 13.89 -5.58
CA SER A 320 7.65 14.79 -4.87
C SER A 320 6.65 14.04 -3.99
N THR A 321 6.41 14.54 -2.77
CA THR A 321 5.44 13.95 -1.83
C THR A 321 3.99 14.13 -2.30
N TYR A 322 3.70 15.16 -3.09
CA TYR A 322 2.38 15.49 -3.63
C TYR A 322 2.00 14.71 -4.89
N ARG A 323 2.85 13.77 -5.32
CA ARG A 323 2.63 12.95 -6.52
C ARG A 323 2.32 11.51 -6.21
N GLN A 324 1.68 10.88 -7.18
CA GLN A 324 1.28 9.48 -7.10
C GLN A 324 2.47 8.53 -7.14
N ARG A 325 2.42 7.56 -6.22
CA ARG A 325 3.23 6.34 -6.25
C ARG A 325 2.56 5.36 -7.21
N LEU A 326 3.34 4.75 -8.09
CA LEU A 326 2.81 3.88 -9.13
C LEU A 326 3.33 2.45 -8.94
N ILE A 327 2.43 1.47 -8.89
CA ILE A 327 2.80 0.06 -9.04
C ILE A 327 2.56 -0.38 -10.48
N GLN A 328 3.30 -1.38 -10.95
CA GLN A 328 3.20 -1.89 -12.32
C GLN A 328 2.65 -3.32 -12.33
N SER A 329 2.02 -3.72 -13.44
CA SER A 329 1.79 -5.14 -13.74
C SER A 329 2.66 -5.60 -14.91
N GLY A 330 2.78 -6.92 -15.07
CA GLY A 330 3.42 -7.54 -16.23
C GLY A 330 2.64 -7.47 -17.55
N ARG A 331 1.57 -6.65 -17.61
CA ARG A 331 0.73 -6.43 -18.81
C ARG A 331 1.25 -5.25 -19.62
N ALA A 332 1.25 -5.36 -20.94
CA ALA A 332 1.50 -4.20 -21.79
C ALA A 332 0.27 -3.29 -21.81
N ARG A 333 0.48 -1.98 -21.92
CA ARG A 333 -0.60 -1.04 -22.19
C ARG A 333 -1.11 -1.31 -23.61
N GLY A 334 -2.40 -1.62 -23.75
CA GLY A 334 -3.01 -2.10 -25.00
C GLY A 334 -3.41 -3.57 -24.97
N ASP A 335 -2.96 -4.34 -23.98
CA ASP A 335 -3.50 -5.68 -23.68
C ASP A 335 -4.80 -5.52 -22.87
N GLY A 336 -5.91 -5.25 -23.57
CA GLY A 336 -7.24 -5.02 -23.00
C GLY A 336 -8.02 -3.98 -23.78
#